data_AF-A0A6P8BS72-F1
#
_entry.id   AF-A0A6P8BS72-F1
#
_cell.length_a   1.000
_cell.length_b   1.000
_cell.length_c   1.000
_cell.angle_alpha   90.00
_cell.angle_beta   90.00
_cell.angle_gamma   90.00
#
_symmetry.space_group_name_H-M   'P 1'
#
loop_
_entity.id
_entity.type
_entity.pdbx_description
1 polymer ?
#
loop_
_entity_poly.entity_id
_entity_poly.type
_entity_poly.pdbx_seq_one_letter_code
_entity_poly.pdbx_strand_id
1 'polypeptide(L)'
;MGLNAVFMQTYIGGVSCPLICGKRWVNHGVLLVGYGSKGFSVLRLGKQPYWIIKNSWGKRWGEHGYYRLCRGHGMCRMNTMVYAVVMQIS
;
A
#
# COMPACT_ATOMS: atom_id res chain seq x y z
N MET A 1 -5.63 8.99 -1.10
CA MET A 1 -4.20 8.85 -0.76
C MET A 1 -3.38 8.84 -2.05
N GLY A 2 -2.21 9.49 -2.07
CA GLY A 2 -1.28 9.40 -3.21
C GLY A 2 -0.05 8.56 -2.89
N LEU A 3 0.43 7.76 -3.85
CA LEU A 3 1.70 7.03 -3.77
C LEU A 3 2.41 6.98 -5.13
N ASN A 4 3.63 6.42 -5.15
CA ASN A 4 4.33 6.10 -6.38
C ASN A 4 3.95 4.69 -6.85
N ALA A 5 3.39 4.56 -8.05
CA ALA A 5 2.89 3.30 -8.59
C ALA A 5 3.96 2.33 -9.14
N VAL A 6 5.26 2.68 -9.13
CA VAL A 6 6.33 1.81 -9.65
C VAL A 6 6.29 0.41 -9.01
N PHE A 7 6.13 0.35 -7.69
CA PHE A 7 6.03 -0.93 -6.97
C PHE A 7 4.67 -1.63 -7.08
N MET A 8 3.67 -0.96 -7.66
CA MET A 8 2.36 -1.54 -7.93
C MET A 8 2.33 -2.29 -9.27
N GLN A 9 3.12 -1.87 -10.26
CA GLN A 9 3.06 -2.47 -11.60
C GLN A 9 3.28 -3.98 -11.60
N THR A 10 4.17 -4.48 -10.74
CA THR A 10 4.53 -5.91 -10.63
C THR A 10 3.92 -6.61 -9.42
N TYR A 11 2.98 -5.96 -8.71
CA TYR A 11 2.40 -6.53 -7.50
C TYR A 11 1.43 -7.68 -7.82
N ILE A 12 1.69 -8.84 -7.21
CA ILE A 12 0.84 -10.04 -7.32
C ILE A 12 0.16 -10.35 -5.99
N GLY A 13 0.90 -10.28 -4.87
CA GLY A 13 0.33 -10.55 -3.54
C GLY A 13 1.32 -10.48 -2.39
N GLY A 14 0.82 -10.69 -1.17
CA GLY A 14 1.59 -10.57 0.06
C GLY A 14 1.80 -9.12 0.49
N VAL A 15 2.53 -8.91 1.59
CA VAL A 15 2.83 -7.55 2.06
C VAL A 15 4.03 -6.99 1.31
N SER A 16 3.77 -5.99 0.47
CA SER A 16 4.79 -5.24 -0.24
C SER A 16 5.50 -4.29 0.73
N CYS A 17 6.82 -4.44 0.84
CA CYS A 17 7.66 -3.63 1.73
C CYS A 17 8.88 -3.14 0.96
N PRO A 18 8.72 -2.22 0.00
CA PRO A 18 9.81 -1.73 -0.84
C PRO A 18 10.93 -1.14 0.01
N LEU A 19 12.18 -1.58 -0.26
CA LEU A 19 13.38 -1.13 0.45
C LEU A 19 13.78 0.29 0.05
N ILE A 20 13.48 0.66 -1.20
CA ILE A 20 13.74 1.99 -1.76
C ILE A 20 12.39 2.58 -2.15
N CYS A 21 11.98 3.65 -1.48
CA CYS A 21 10.84 4.45 -1.92
C CYS A 21 11.40 5.72 -2.56
N GLY A 22 11.30 5.84 -3.88
CA GLY A 22 11.80 7.01 -4.60
C GLY A 22 11.21 8.29 -4.03
N LYS A 23 12.07 9.14 -3.44
CA LYS A 23 11.69 10.32 -2.64
C LYS A 23 10.92 11.41 -3.39
N ARG A 24 10.68 11.28 -4.71
CA ARG A 24 10.38 12.45 -5.54
C ARG A 24 9.04 12.55 -6.26
N TRP A 25 8.23 11.51 -6.46
CA TRP A 25 6.96 11.73 -7.19
C TRP A 25 5.85 10.77 -6.74
N VAL A 26 4.90 11.30 -5.97
CA VAL A 26 3.54 10.73 -5.90
C VAL A 26 2.92 10.94 -7.28
N ASN A 27 2.51 9.86 -7.94
CA ASN A 27 1.98 9.92 -9.31
C ASN A 27 0.66 9.14 -9.48
N HIS A 28 0.18 8.48 -8.43
CA HIS A 28 -1.01 7.65 -8.50
C HIS A 28 -1.90 7.82 -7.28
N GLY A 29 -3.19 8.02 -7.55
CA GLY A 29 -4.25 8.14 -6.53
C GLY A 29 -4.84 6.77 -6.20
N VAL A 30 -4.95 6.47 -4.91
CA VAL A 30 -5.51 5.22 -4.40
C VAL A 30 -6.39 5.47 -3.17
N LEU A 31 -7.21 4.47 -2.83
CA LEU A 31 -8.09 4.53 -1.67
C LEU A 31 -7.56 3.61 -0.55
N LEU A 32 -7.27 4.18 0.62
CA LEU A 32 -6.99 3.42 1.82
C LEU A 32 -8.32 2.89 2.38
N VAL A 33 -8.45 1.57 2.57
CA VAL A 33 -9.70 0.93 2.99
C VAL A 33 -9.58 0.11 4.28
N GLY A 34 -8.38 -0.04 4.83
CA GLY A 34 -8.18 -0.78 6.08
C GLY A 34 -6.72 -0.99 6.42
N TYR A 35 -6.47 -1.77 7.47
CA TYR A 35 -5.14 -2.15 7.93
C TYR A 35 -5.13 -3.54 8.57
N GLY A 36 -3.95 -4.14 8.64
CA GLY A 36 -3.69 -5.37 9.37
C GLY A 36 -2.46 -5.25 10.27
N SER A 37 -2.37 -6.12 11.28
CA SER A 37 -1.27 -6.13 12.24
C SER A 37 -0.16 -7.13 11.90
N LYS A 38 -0.48 -8.21 11.16
CA LYS A 38 0.46 -9.30 10.85
C LYS A 38 0.19 -9.87 9.44
N GLY A 39 1.04 -9.52 8.47
CA GLY A 39 1.07 -10.16 7.14
C GLY A 39 2.50 -10.43 6.71
N PHE A 40 2.75 -11.54 6.00
CA PHE A 40 4.10 -11.91 5.59
C PHE A 40 4.60 -11.03 4.45
N SER A 41 5.81 -10.48 4.60
CA SER A 41 6.53 -9.81 3.53
C SER A 41 7.75 -10.62 3.13
N VAL A 42 7.83 -10.96 1.85
CA VAL A 42 8.99 -11.64 1.26
C VAL A 42 10.25 -10.78 1.42
N LEU A 43 10.15 -9.47 1.20
CA LEU A 43 11.30 -8.55 1.29
C LEU A 43 11.81 -8.32 2.72
N ARG A 44 10.99 -8.61 3.75
CA ARG A 44 11.39 -8.48 5.15
C ARG A 44 11.58 -9.83 5.85
N LEU A 45 11.37 -10.93 5.14
CA LEU A 45 11.40 -12.31 5.65
C LEU A 45 10.65 -12.44 6.99
N GLY A 46 9.49 -11.78 7.11
CA GLY A 46 8.81 -11.64 8.39
C GLY A 46 7.43 -11.04 8.31
N LYS A 47 6.70 -11.12 9.43
CA LYS A 47 5.36 -10.52 9.57
C LYS A 47 5.49 -9.03 9.80
N GLN A 48 4.75 -8.25 9.03
CA GLN A 48 4.71 -6.80 9.10
C GLN A 48 3.27 -6.31 9.25
N PRO A 49 3.02 -5.22 9.99
CA PRO A 49 1.76 -4.51 9.90
C PRO A 49 1.65 -3.86 8.51
N TYR A 50 0.43 -3.71 8.01
CA TYR A 50 0.21 -3.24 6.63
C TYR A 50 -1.07 -2.43 6.50
N TRP A 51 -1.12 -1.61 5.46
CA TRP A 51 -2.30 -0.94 4.93
C TRP A 51 -2.94 -1.78 3.84
N ILE A 52 -4.28 -1.73 3.75
CA ILE A 52 -5.05 -2.32 2.66
C ILE A 52 -5.51 -1.17 1.77
N ILE A 53 -5.08 -1.22 0.52
CA ILE A 53 -5.29 -0.16 -0.47
C ILE A 53 -6.11 -0.75 -1.61
N LYS A 54 -7.22 -0.09 -1.98
CA LYS A 54 -8.01 -0.42 -3.17
C LYS A 54 -7.43 0.34 -4.37
N ASN A 55 -7.16 -0.40 -5.45
CA ASN A 55 -6.67 0.14 -6.72
C ASN A 55 -7.79 0.16 -7.78
N SER A 56 -7.56 0.87 -8.89
CA SER A 56 -8.49 1.05 -10.01
C SER A 56 -8.09 0.29 -11.28
N TRP A 57 -7.09 -0.59 -11.25
CA TRP A 57 -6.62 -1.38 -12.40
C TRP A 57 -7.39 -2.69 -12.62
N GLY A 58 -8.62 -2.78 -12.11
CA GLY A 58 -9.47 -3.96 -12.22
C GLY A 58 -9.14 -5.07 -11.22
N LYS A 59 -10.04 -6.06 -11.13
CA LYS A 59 -9.97 -7.15 -10.14
C LYS A 59 -8.87 -8.18 -10.42
N ARG A 60 -8.35 -8.22 -11.66
CA ARG A 60 -7.27 -9.16 -12.04
C ARG A 60 -5.88 -8.70 -11.59
N TRP A 61 -5.75 -7.46 -11.14
CA TRP A 61 -4.48 -6.92 -10.66
C TRP A 61 -4.34 -7.12 -9.15
N GLY A 62 -3.13 -7.46 -8.69
CA GLY A 62 -2.83 -7.65 -7.27
C GLY A 62 -3.72 -8.69 -6.60
N GLU A 63 -4.08 -8.44 -5.34
CA GLU A 63 -4.97 -9.32 -4.58
C GLU A 63 -6.42 -8.90 -4.83
N HIS A 64 -7.03 -9.34 -5.93
CA HIS A 64 -8.41 -9.00 -6.31
C HIS A 64 -8.67 -7.48 -6.47
N GLY A 65 -7.68 -6.73 -6.95
CA GLY A 65 -7.72 -5.27 -7.06
C GLY A 65 -7.19 -4.53 -5.82
N TYR A 66 -6.69 -5.25 -4.82
CA TYR A 66 -6.16 -4.68 -3.59
C TYR A 66 -4.63 -4.82 -3.50
N TYR A 67 -4.04 -3.93 -2.72
CA TYR A 67 -2.62 -3.84 -2.46
C TYR A 67 -2.37 -3.79 -0.96
N ARG A 68 -1.48 -4.66 -0.47
CA ARG A 68 -1.01 -4.63 0.92
C ARG A 68 0.36 -3.99 0.98
N LEU A 69 0.44 -2.83 1.63
CA LEU A 69 1.67 -2.06 1.76
C LEU A 69 2.08 -2.00 3.23
N CYS A 70 3.33 -2.36 3.53
CA CYS A 70 3.94 -2.26 4.85
C CYS A 70 3.63 -0.91 5.54
N ARG A 71 3.25 -0.99 6.82
CA ARG A 71 2.93 0.16 7.68
C ARG A 71 4.01 0.31 8.76
N GLY A 72 4.36 1.54 9.13
CA GLY A 72 5.40 1.84 10.13
C GLY A 72 6.74 2.25 9.50
N HIS A 73 7.69 2.71 10.34
CA HIS A 73 9.04 3.16 9.93
C HIS A 73 9.11 4.29 8.89
N GLY A 74 8.12 5.18 8.80
CA GLY A 74 8.15 6.28 7.81
C GLY A 74 8.26 5.79 6.35
N MET A 75 7.91 4.52 6.10
CA MET A 75 8.07 3.88 4.80
C MET A 75 7.34 4.68 3.71
N CYS A 76 8.04 4.94 2.61
CA CYS A 76 7.55 5.66 1.44
C CYS A 76 6.95 7.05 1.69
N ARG A 77 7.24 7.70 2.83
CA ARG A 77 6.57 8.94 3.26
C ARG A 77 5.06 8.91 2.97
N MET A 78 4.38 7.82 3.33
CA MET A 78 2.92 7.88 3.43
C MET A 78 2.52 9.11 4.26
N ASN A 79 3.30 9.44 5.27
CA ASN A 79 3.14 10.60 6.15
C ASN A 79 3.18 11.99 5.50
N THR A 80 3.44 12.14 4.19
CA THR A 80 3.42 13.46 3.52
C THR A 80 2.22 13.72 2.61
N MET A 81 1.45 12.69 2.23
CA MET A 81 0.22 12.85 1.42
C MET A 81 -0.83 11.75 1.71
N VAL A 82 -1.07 11.46 3.00
CA VAL A 82 -2.27 10.71 3.39
C VAL A 82 -3.46 11.67 3.48
N TYR A 83 -4.18 11.81 2.37
CA TYR A 83 -5.61 12.11 2.44
C TYR A 83 -6.32 10.75 2.48
N ALA A 84 -6.69 10.33 3.70
CA ALA A 84 -7.53 9.17 3.92
C ALA A 84 -8.90 9.70 4.35
N VAL A 85 -9.92 9.44 3.52
CA VAL A 85 -11.31 9.65 3.90
C VAL A 85 -11.76 8.35 4.53
N VAL A 86 -11.94 8.36 5.86
CA VAL A 86 -12.61 7.26 6.56
C VAL A 86 -14.09 7.57 6.51
N MET A 87 -14.85 6.81 5.72
CA MET A 87 -16.30 6.89 5.75
C MET A 87 -16.77 6.04 6.94
N GLN A 88 -17.15 6.70 8.03
CA GLN A 88 -17.88 6.05 9.11
C GLN A 88 -19.35 5.96 8.68
N ILE A 89 -19.83 4.75 8.43
CA ILE A 89 -21.25 4.49 8.20
C ILE A 89 -21.83 4.25 9.60
N SER A 90 -22.70 5.15 10.04
CA SER A 90 -23.51 5.05 11.27
C SER A 90 -24.59 3.98 11.13
#